data_AF-A0A0A1CT59-F1
#
_entry.id   AF-A0A0A1CT59-F1
#
_cell.length_a   1.000
_cell.length_b   1.000
_cell.length_c   1.000
_cell.angle_alpha   90.00
_cell.angle_beta   90.00
_cell.angle_gamma   90.00
#
_symmetry.space_group_name_H-M   'P 1'
#
loop_
_entity.id
_entity.type
_entity.pdbx_description
1 polymer ?
#
loop_
_entity_poly.entity_id
_entity_poly.type
_entity_poly.pdbx_seq_one_letter_code
_entity_poly.pdbx_strand_id
1 'polypeptide(L)'
;MTRHQWVLASAAPEALAAVGLLVPRTRRAAATATTVMFAGFTAGHLSALRRAWGPDGTPSARRIHALRLPLQVPLVAWAWSARRS
;
A
#
# COMPACT_ATOMS: atom_id res chain seq x y z
N MET A 1 -13.63 -0.60 -17.61
CA MET A 1 -12.32 -1.26 -17.40
C MET A 1 -12.52 -2.61 -16.75
N THR A 2 -11.84 -3.64 -17.24
CA THR A 2 -11.87 -4.99 -16.66
C THR A 2 -10.95 -5.08 -15.43
N ARG A 3 -11.13 -6.10 -14.56
CA ARG A 3 -10.22 -6.34 -13.42
C ARG A 3 -8.75 -6.43 -13.87
N HIS A 4 -8.49 -7.05 -15.01
CA HIS A 4 -7.15 -7.20 -15.55
C HIS A 4 -6.52 -5.85 -15.93
N GLN A 5 -7.29 -4.96 -16.55
CA GLN A 5 -6.84 -3.60 -16.86
C GLN A 5 -6.51 -2.80 -15.59
N TRP A 6 -7.29 -3.00 -14.52
CA TRP A 6 -7.00 -2.38 -13.23
C TRP A 6 -5.70 -2.88 -12.61
N VAL A 7 -5.43 -4.19 -12.66
CA VAL A 7 -4.19 -4.78 -12.16
C VAL A 7 -2.97 -4.23 -12.91
N LEU A 8 -3.05 -4.15 -14.24
CA LEU A 8 -1.97 -3.60 -15.05
C LEU A 8 -1.76 -2.10 -14.80
N ALA A 9 -2.85 -1.34 -14.65
CA ALA A 9 -2.78 0.08 -14.34
C ALA A 9 -2.17 0.34 -12.95
N SER A 10 -2.46 -0.50 -11.95
CA SER A 10 -1.88 -0.37 -10.61
C SER A 10 -0.42 -0.82 -10.53
N ALA A 11 0.03 -1.73 -11.41
CA ALA A 11 1.41 -2.19 -11.42
C ALA A 11 2.41 -1.12 -11.89
N ALA A 12 1.99 -0.20 -12.77
CA ALA A 12 2.84 0.86 -13.30
C ALA A 12 3.43 1.79 -12.21
N PRO A 13 2.64 2.40 -11.31
CA PRO A 13 3.19 3.24 -10.24
C PRO A 13 4.05 2.46 -9.24
N GLU A 14 3.76 1.18 -8.99
CA GLU A 14 4.59 0.33 -8.13
C GLU A 14 5.98 0.09 -8.73
N ALA A 15 6.04 -0.21 -10.03
CA ALA A 15 7.31 -0.38 -10.76
C ALA A 15 8.12 0.93 -10.80
N LEU A 16 7.46 2.06 -11.07
CA LEU A 16 8.10 3.38 -11.07
C LEU A 16 8.64 3.77 -9.69
N ALA A 17 7.90 3.46 -8.62
CA ALA A 17 8.35 3.67 -7.25
C ALA A 17 9.61 2.84 -6.93
N ALA A 18 9.62 1.56 -7.33
CA ALA A 18 10.76 0.67 -7.11
C ALA A 18 12.03 1.17 -7.86
N VAL A 19 11.90 1.47 -9.16
CA VAL A 19 13.01 2.01 -9.96
C VAL A 19 13.46 3.37 -9.43
N GLY A 20 12.52 4.23 -9.07
CA GLY A 20 12.80 5.57 -8.54
C GLY A 20 13.53 5.57 -7.20
N LEU A 21 13.37 4.52 -6.38
CA LEU A 21 14.09 4.32 -5.11
C LEU A 21 15.55 3.86 -5.32
N LEU A 22 15.85 3.21 -6.44
CA LEU A 22 17.19 2.76 -6.81
C LEU A 22 18.05 3.91 -7.38
N VAL A 23 17.44 4.90 -8.00
CA VAL A 23 18.14 6.04 -8.60
C VAL A 23 18.32 7.16 -7.57
N PRO A 24 19.56 7.54 -7.18
CA PRO A 24 19.82 8.50 -6.10
C PRO A 24 19.16 9.87 -6.32
N ARG A 25 19.14 10.32 -7.59
CA ARG A 25 18.55 11.61 -7.97
C ARG A 25 17.03 11.69 -7.77
N THR A 26 16.32 10.56 -7.91
CA THR A 26 14.86 10.51 -7.78
C THR A 26 14.39 9.93 -6.46
N ARG A 27 15.30 9.36 -5.66
CA ARG A 27 15.01 8.61 -4.43
C ARG A 27 14.10 9.34 -3.47
N ARG A 28 14.33 10.63 -3.21
CA ARG A 28 13.50 11.42 -2.29
C ARG A 28 12.07 11.61 -2.78
N ALA A 29 11.90 11.85 -4.08
CA ALA A 29 10.57 11.98 -4.71
C ALA A 29 9.87 10.62 -4.75
N ALA A 30 10.58 9.57 -5.16
CA ALA A 30 10.06 8.20 -5.21
C ALA A 30 9.67 7.67 -3.82
N ALA A 31 10.47 7.92 -2.79
CA ALA A 31 10.14 7.57 -1.41
C ALA A 31 8.91 8.33 -0.90
N THR A 32 8.75 9.60 -1.28
CA THR A 32 7.53 10.37 -0.96
C THR A 32 6.30 9.78 -1.65
N ALA A 33 6.38 9.49 -2.95
CA ALA A 33 5.30 8.86 -3.71
C ALA A 33 4.93 7.48 -3.14
N THR A 34 5.93 6.66 -2.80
CA THR A 34 5.75 5.35 -2.18
C THR A 34 5.06 5.46 -0.81
N THR A 35 5.44 6.45 0.00
CA THR A 35 4.80 6.72 1.29
C THR A 35 3.32 7.07 1.11
N VAL A 36 2.99 7.95 0.16
CA VAL A 36 1.61 8.32 -0.16
C VAL A 36 0.82 7.12 -0.68
N MET A 37 1.42 6.31 -1.55
CA MET A 37 0.80 5.09 -2.08
C MET A 37 0.47 4.09 -0.97
N PHE A 38 1.41 3.81 -0.07
CA PHE A 38 1.15 2.94 1.08
C PHE A 38 0.10 3.50 2.03
N ALA A 39 0.10 4.81 2.29
CA ALA A 39 -0.95 5.45 3.07
C ALA A 39 -2.34 5.29 2.42
N GLY A 40 -2.44 5.46 1.10
CA GLY A 40 -3.66 5.21 0.34
C GLY A 40 -4.12 3.75 0.41
N PHE A 41 -3.20 2.80 0.31
CA PHE A 41 -3.52 1.37 0.49
C PHE A 41 -4.04 1.06 1.89
N THR A 42 -3.50 1.70 2.94
CA THR A 42 -4.02 1.59 4.30
C THR A 42 -5.48 2.03 4.40
N ALA A 43 -5.84 3.16 3.76
CA ALA A 43 -7.23 3.60 3.68
C ALA A 43 -8.12 2.59 2.91
N GLY A 44 -7.62 2.03 1.81
CA GLY A 44 -8.30 0.98 1.05
C GLY A 44 -8.55 -0.28 1.90
N HIS A 45 -7.56 -0.72 2.68
CA HIS A 45 -7.69 -1.85 3.59
C HIS A 45 -8.68 -1.60 4.73
N LEU A 46 -8.85 -0.35 5.17
CA LEU A 46 -9.88 0.01 6.13
C LEU A 46 -11.29 -0.31 5.61
N SER A 47 -11.54 -0.10 4.31
CA SER A 47 -12.81 -0.46 3.67
C SER A 47 -13.01 -1.98 3.59
N ALA A 48 -11.93 -2.74 3.42
CA ALA A 48 -11.94 -4.20 3.43
C ALA A 48 -12.17 -4.73 4.86
N LEU A 49 -11.57 -4.10 5.87
CA LEU A 49 -11.82 -4.40 7.28
C LEU A 49 -13.28 -4.14 7.64
N ARG A 50 -13.85 -2.99 7.25
CA ARG A 50 -15.28 -2.68 7.48
C ARG A 50 -16.19 -3.73 6.84
N ARG A 51 -15.87 -4.20 5.63
CA ARG A 51 -16.60 -5.30 4.98
C ARG A 51 -16.43 -6.64 5.73
N ALA A 52 -15.22 -6.96 6.19
CA ALA A 52 -14.97 -8.16 6.97
C ALA A 52 -15.68 -8.18 8.34
N TRP A 53 -16.00 -7.01 8.90
CA TRP A 53 -16.84 -6.87 10.10
C TRP A 53 -18.33 -6.73 9.80
N GLY A 54 -18.72 -6.69 8.53
CA GLY A 54 -20.11 -6.63 8.07
C GLY A 54 -20.84 -7.98 8.11
N PRO A 55 -22.10 -8.02 7.63
CA PRO A 55 -22.97 -9.20 7.68
C PRO A 55 -22.41 -10.42 6.93
N ASP A 56 -21.62 -10.20 5.86
CA ASP A 56 -21.00 -11.27 5.05
C ASP A 56 -19.58 -11.64 5.53
N GLY A 57 -19.15 -11.12 6.67
CA GLY A 57 -17.79 -11.22 7.16
C GLY A 57 -17.47 -12.54 7.86
N THR A 58 -16.43 -13.25 7.42
CA THR A 58 -15.97 -14.49 8.07
C THR A 58 -14.97 -14.22 9.22
N PRO A 59 -14.92 -15.09 10.27
CA PRO A 59 -13.96 -14.93 11.37
C PRO A 59 -12.49 -14.97 10.95
N SER A 60 -12.18 -15.65 9.84
CA SER A 60 -10.85 -15.68 9.23
C SER A 60 -10.53 -14.35 8.54
N ALA A 61 -11.46 -13.79 7.75
CA ALA A 61 -11.28 -12.49 7.11
C ALA A 61 -11.06 -11.37 8.13
N ARG A 62 -11.80 -11.38 9.26
CA ARG A 62 -11.60 -10.40 10.35
C ARG A 62 -10.19 -10.45 10.91
N ARG A 63 -9.68 -11.64 11.25
CA ARG A 63 -8.32 -11.81 11.77
C ARG A 63 -7.26 -11.34 10.77
N ILE A 64 -7.38 -11.75 9.51
CA ILE A 64 -6.42 -11.37 8.46
C ILE A 64 -6.39 -9.85 8.30
N HIS A 65 -7.54 -9.21 8.09
CA HIS A 65 -7.58 -7.76 7.88
C HIS A 65 -7.20 -6.96 9.13
N ALA A 66 -7.52 -7.45 10.33
CA ALA A 66 -7.12 -6.83 11.59
C ALA A 66 -5.61 -6.89 11.81
N LEU A 67 -4.94 -7.98 11.42
CA LEU A 67 -3.48 -8.09 11.52
C LEU A 67 -2.76 -7.28 10.43
N ARG A 68 -3.35 -7.19 9.24
CA ARG A 68 -2.72 -6.57 8.06
C ARG A 68 -2.56 -5.05 8.23
N LEU A 69 -3.51 -4.40 8.88
CA LEU A 69 -3.51 -2.95 9.12
C LEU A 69 -2.31 -2.44 9.95
N PRO A 70 -2.03 -2.98 11.16
CA PRO A 70 -0.87 -2.57 11.93
C PRO A 70 0.44 -2.93 11.22
N LEU A 71 0.48 -4.02 10.44
CA LEU A 71 1.67 -4.40 9.67
C LEU A 71 1.99 -3.41 8.52
N GLN A 72 1.03 -2.58 8.09
CA GLN A 72 1.31 -1.52 7.11
C GLN A 72 2.04 -0.31 7.71
N VAL A 73 1.93 -0.08 9.02
CA VAL A 73 2.58 1.07 9.68
C VAL A 73 4.11 1.00 9.57
N PRO A 74 4.78 -0.14 9.82
CA PRO A 74 6.22 -0.29 9.58
C PRO A 74 6.63 -0.01 8.13
N LEU A 75 5.82 -0.42 7.15
CA LEU A 75 6.12 -0.20 5.72
C LEU A 75 6.06 1.29 5.35
N VAL A 76 5.05 2.01 5.85
CA VAL A 76 4.94 3.47 5.69
C VAL A 76 6.12 4.18 6.37
N ALA A 77 6.46 3.77 7.60
CA ALA A 77 7.58 4.34 8.34
C ALA A 77 8.93 4.09 7.64
N TRP A 78 9.13 2.88 7.10
CA TRP A 78 10.31 2.53 6.30
C TRP A 78 10.39 3.39 5.03
N ALA A 79 9.32 3.47 4.25
CA ALA A 79 9.28 4.29 3.03
C ALA A 79 9.58 5.77 3.33
N TRP A 80 9.10 6.28 4.46
CA TRP A 80 9.43 7.63 4.92
C TRP A 80 10.89 7.78 5.34
N SER A 81 11.46 6.80 6.04
CA SER A 81 12.88 6.81 6.42
C SER A 81 13.81 6.79 5.21
N ALA A 82 13.42 6.10 4.13
CA ALA A 82 14.18 6.04 2.88
C ALA A 82 14.31 7.41 2.19
N ARG A 83 13.54 8.42 2.59
CA ARG A 83 13.71 9.82 2.14
C ARG A 83 14.97 10.49 2.71
N ARG A 84 15.52 9.95 3.81
CA ARG A 84 16.64 10.52 4.58
C ARG A 84 17.98 9.85 4.28
N SER A 85 18.01 8.81 3.45
CA SER A 85 19.17 7.97 3.13
C SER A 85 19.74 8.19 1.74
#